data_AF-A0A936PLY7-F1
#
_entry.id   AF-A0A936PLY7-F1
#
_cell.length_a   1.000
_cell.length_b   1.000
_cell.length_c   1.000
_cell.angle_alpha   90.00
_cell.angle_beta   90.00
_cell.angle_gamma   90.00
#
_symmetry.space_group_name_H-M   'P 1'
#
loop_
_entity.id
_entity.type
_entity.pdbx_description
1 polymer ?
#
loop_
_entity_poly.entity_id
_entity_poly.type
_entity_poly.pdbx_seq_one_letter_code
_entity_poly.pdbx_strand_id
1 'polypeptide(L)'
;MPSSPEPAATRGEPNPPALTPHVRFVLPDGRAVDVPPGGILGRMPSATLRLDDPRVSEAHALLSLRGRGFRLLALRGLLQVGKAPTTEVALAVGQVVRLAPDLALTVQAIALPESLLAVALPGQAPQELSSPVYSLLHDGALVGRYEPDASAHLWSTSEGWMVRAAAGEPSPLQVGTFTLGPHTLTVSGIPLAAAAVNPTLFSGRFFAPVRIITNFDIARIEIEGRELCSISGHAGRILCELAAVRGPVNWEIVAGEIWDGDDRHTLRQSWDRALGTLRGKLRLPELRPDLVRADGHGHIELFLQQGDEIEDRG
;
A
#
# COMPACT_ATOMS: atom_id res chain seq x y z
N MET A 1 9.59 59.19 -24.23
CA MET A 1 9.58 57.85 -23.63
C MET A 1 8.41 57.79 -22.66
N PRO A 2 7.30 57.12 -23.01
CA PRO A 2 6.20 56.87 -22.09
C PRO A 2 6.47 55.57 -21.33
N SER A 3 6.40 55.64 -20.01
CA SER A 3 6.56 54.51 -19.09
C SER A 3 5.39 53.54 -19.24
N SER A 4 5.69 52.29 -19.62
CA SER A 4 4.71 51.20 -19.65
C SER A 4 4.20 50.90 -18.23
N PRO A 5 2.90 50.68 -18.03
CA PRO A 5 2.38 50.23 -16.75
C PRO A 5 2.70 48.74 -16.55
N GLU A 6 3.21 48.45 -15.35
CA GLU A 6 3.47 47.12 -14.80
C GLU A 6 2.17 46.28 -14.78
N PRO A 7 2.17 45.02 -15.21
CA PRO A 7 0.97 44.19 -15.18
C PRO A 7 0.62 43.83 -13.74
N ALA A 8 -0.57 44.24 -13.31
CA ALA A 8 -1.16 43.88 -12.04
C ALA A 8 -1.21 42.36 -11.88
N ALA A 9 -0.54 41.84 -10.84
CA ALA A 9 -0.65 40.46 -10.44
C ALA A 9 -2.11 40.12 -10.13
N THR A 10 -2.74 39.35 -11.01
CA THR A 10 -4.03 38.70 -10.76
C THR A 10 -3.87 37.84 -9.52
N ARG A 11 -4.44 38.32 -8.40
CA ARG A 11 -4.68 37.48 -7.22
C ARG A 11 -5.61 36.37 -7.66
N GLY A 12 -5.06 35.16 -7.81
CA GLY A 12 -5.87 33.96 -8.03
C GLY A 12 -6.93 33.88 -6.96
N GLU A 13 -8.16 33.58 -7.37
CA GLU A 13 -9.26 33.31 -6.46
C GLU A 13 -8.83 32.24 -5.43
N PRO A 14 -9.25 32.36 -4.15
CA PRO A 14 -8.94 31.36 -3.15
C PRO A 14 -9.50 30.02 -3.62
N ASN A 15 -8.60 29.05 -3.82
CA ASN A 15 -8.93 27.67 -4.11
C ASN A 15 -10.00 27.20 -3.10
N PRO A 16 -11.11 26.57 -3.51
CA PRO A 16 -12.10 26.04 -2.56
C PRO A 16 -11.38 25.17 -1.51
N PRO A 17 -11.84 25.16 -0.25
CA PRO A 17 -11.19 24.39 0.81
C PRO A 17 -11.07 22.95 0.36
N ALA A 18 -9.83 22.45 0.26
CA ALA A 18 -9.55 21.09 -0.13
C ALA A 18 -10.36 20.14 0.78
N LEU A 19 -11.17 19.27 0.19
CA LEU A 19 -11.96 18.29 0.93
C LEU A 19 -11.00 17.45 1.79
N THR A 20 -11.12 17.54 3.12
CA THR A 20 -10.29 16.74 4.02
C THR A 20 -10.60 15.26 3.78
N PRO A 21 -9.59 14.44 3.42
CA PRO A 21 -9.82 13.03 3.17
C PRO A 21 -10.40 12.35 4.41
N HIS A 22 -11.42 11.52 4.25
CA HIS A 22 -12.03 10.77 5.34
C HIS A 22 -12.81 9.55 4.84
N VAL A 23 -13.11 8.65 5.78
CA VAL A 23 -14.07 7.56 5.57
C VAL A 23 -15.23 7.74 6.54
N ARG A 24 -16.46 7.68 6.01
CA ARG A 24 -17.68 7.66 6.81
C ARG A 24 -18.04 6.22 7.17
N PHE A 25 -17.96 5.89 8.46
CA PHE A 25 -18.43 4.62 8.98
C PHE A 25 -19.82 4.76 9.59
N VAL A 26 -20.67 3.75 9.37
CA VAL A 26 -21.96 3.60 10.04
C VAL A 26 -21.88 2.41 11.00
N LEU A 27 -22.25 2.65 12.26
CA LEU A 27 -22.29 1.66 13.33
C LEU A 27 -23.63 0.89 13.34
N PRO A 28 -23.72 -0.24 14.08
CA PRO A 28 -24.97 -1.00 14.19
C PRO A 28 -26.12 -0.21 14.84
N ASP A 29 -25.81 0.79 15.66
CA ASP A 29 -26.77 1.70 16.29
C ASP A 29 -27.27 2.80 15.33
N GLY A 30 -26.80 2.80 14.08
CA GLY A 30 -27.15 3.78 13.04
C GLY A 30 -26.31 5.05 13.09
N ARG A 31 -25.42 5.22 14.06
CA ARG A 31 -24.54 6.39 14.16
C ARG A 31 -23.53 6.41 13.00
N ALA A 32 -23.41 7.55 12.35
CA ALA A 32 -22.39 7.79 11.32
C ALA A 32 -21.26 8.65 11.88
N VAL A 33 -20.01 8.31 11.55
CA VAL A 33 -18.83 9.05 11.99
C VAL A 33 -17.82 9.15 10.85
N ASP A 34 -17.33 10.35 10.60
CA ASP A 34 -16.24 10.62 9.66
C ASP A 34 -14.90 10.45 10.38
N VAL A 35 -14.06 9.56 9.84
CA VAL A 35 -12.73 9.28 10.37
C VAL A 35 -11.69 9.74 9.34
N PRO A 36 -10.76 10.65 9.69
CA PRO A 36 -9.69 11.09 8.81
C PRO A 36 -8.52 10.10 8.82
N PRO A 37 -7.58 10.17 7.86
CA PRO A 37 -6.31 9.46 7.95
C PRO A 37 -5.60 9.76 9.28
N GLY A 38 -5.04 8.74 9.93
CA GLY A 38 -4.51 8.83 11.29
C GLY A 38 -5.55 8.59 12.38
N GLY A 39 -6.85 8.59 12.04
CA GLY A 39 -7.93 8.37 12.97
C GLY A 39 -7.95 6.95 13.54
N ILE A 40 -8.13 6.86 14.86
CA ILE A 40 -8.19 5.59 15.59
C ILE A 40 -9.65 5.18 15.81
N LEU A 41 -9.93 3.90 15.59
CA LEU A 41 -11.16 3.23 15.97
C LEU A 41 -10.85 2.41 17.24
N GLY A 42 -11.65 2.58 18.29
CA GLY A 42 -11.40 1.86 19.54
C GLY A 42 -12.21 2.36 20.72
N ARG A 43 -11.95 1.81 21.91
CA ARG A 43 -12.66 2.17 23.15
C ARG A 43 -12.09 3.41 23.85
N MET A 44 -10.86 3.79 23.56
CA MET A 44 -10.21 4.90 24.28
C MET A 44 -10.93 6.25 24.05
N PRO A 45 -10.92 7.17 25.04
CA PRO A 45 -11.59 8.46 24.91
C PRO A 45 -11.10 9.32 23.74
N SER A 46 -9.83 9.17 23.35
CA SER A 46 -9.21 9.91 22.24
C SER A 46 -9.43 9.28 20.86
N ALA A 47 -10.11 8.13 20.76
CA ALA A 47 -10.40 7.50 19.48
C ALA A 47 -11.39 8.38 18.68
N THR A 48 -11.09 8.61 17.40
CA THR A 48 -11.98 9.36 16.51
C THR A 48 -13.33 8.67 16.37
N LEU A 49 -13.32 7.34 16.17
CA LEU A 49 -14.50 6.51 16.24
C LEU A 49 -14.47 5.73 17.56
N ARG A 50 -15.06 6.34 18.58
CA ARG A 50 -15.19 5.71 19.89
C ARG A 50 -16.30 4.66 19.89
N LEU A 51 -15.92 3.47 20.36
CA LEU A 51 -16.75 2.30 20.53
C LEU A 51 -16.75 1.88 22.00
N ASP A 52 -17.84 2.14 22.70
CA ASP A 52 -17.97 1.78 24.11
C ASP A 52 -18.41 0.31 24.26
N ASP A 53 -17.50 -0.60 23.89
CA ASP A 53 -17.73 -2.04 23.93
C ASP A 53 -16.49 -2.75 24.50
N PRO A 54 -16.64 -3.60 25.54
CA PRO A 54 -15.51 -4.28 26.18
C PRO A 54 -14.77 -5.26 25.27
N ARG A 55 -15.38 -5.68 24.16
CA ARG A 55 -14.75 -6.56 23.15
C ARG A 55 -13.81 -5.78 22.23
N VAL A 56 -13.93 -4.46 22.20
CA VAL A 56 -13.09 -3.59 21.38
C VAL A 56 -11.87 -3.14 22.18
N SER A 57 -10.71 -3.23 21.55
CA SER A 57 -9.46 -2.75 22.15
C SER A 57 -9.47 -1.23 22.31
N GLU A 58 -8.67 -0.70 23.23
CA GLU A 58 -8.56 0.74 23.44
C GLU A 58 -8.19 1.49 22.16
N ALA A 59 -7.14 1.04 21.47
CA ALA A 59 -6.83 1.36 20.08
C ALA A 59 -6.93 0.06 19.28
N HIS A 60 -8.04 -0.11 18.55
CA HIS A 60 -8.35 -1.37 17.88
C HIS A 60 -7.90 -1.36 16.42
N ALA A 61 -8.14 -0.25 15.71
CA ALA A 61 -7.71 -0.09 14.34
C ALA A 61 -7.30 1.36 14.03
N LEU A 62 -6.44 1.52 13.03
CA LEU A 62 -5.98 2.79 12.49
C LEU A 62 -6.46 2.95 11.05
N LEU A 63 -7.10 4.07 10.74
CA LEU A 63 -7.39 4.46 9.37
C LEU A 63 -6.15 5.11 8.75
N SER A 64 -5.64 4.55 7.66
CA SER A 64 -4.47 5.03 6.95
C SER A 64 -4.84 5.35 5.51
N LEU A 65 -4.42 6.51 5.00
CA LEU A 65 -4.47 6.80 3.57
C LEU A 65 -3.13 6.37 2.97
N ARG A 66 -3.15 5.38 2.06
CA ARG A 66 -1.95 4.86 1.39
C ARG A 66 -2.22 4.84 -0.11
N GLY A 67 -1.34 5.43 -0.90
CA GLY A 67 -1.55 5.57 -2.33
C GLY A 67 -2.87 6.28 -2.63
N ARG A 68 -3.72 5.62 -3.41
CA ARG A 68 -4.98 6.16 -3.92
C ARG A 68 -6.20 5.75 -3.08
N GLY A 69 -6.02 5.18 -1.88
CA GLY A 69 -7.15 4.64 -1.13
C GLY A 69 -6.92 4.50 0.37
N PHE A 70 -8.03 4.35 1.09
CA PHE A 70 -7.99 4.11 2.53
C PHE A 70 -7.78 2.64 2.86
N ARG A 71 -6.97 2.44 3.90
CA ARG A 71 -6.69 1.16 4.53
C ARG A 71 -7.11 1.23 5.99
N LEU A 72 -7.81 0.22 6.47
CA LEU A 72 -8.02 0.02 7.89
C LEU A 72 -7.04 -1.03 8.38
N LEU A 73 -6.20 -0.65 9.34
CA LEU A 73 -5.14 -1.48 9.89
C LEU A 73 -5.53 -1.93 11.28
N ALA A 74 -5.53 -3.23 11.54
CA ALA A 74 -5.66 -3.76 12.89
C ALA A 74 -4.43 -3.35 13.71
N LEU A 75 -4.66 -2.68 14.84
CA LEU A 75 -3.60 -2.41 15.82
C LEU A 75 -3.56 -3.53 16.86
N ARG A 76 -4.70 -4.17 17.12
CA ARG A 76 -4.82 -5.31 18.03
C ARG A 76 -5.97 -6.22 17.61
N GLY A 77 -5.70 -7.52 17.54
CA GLY A 77 -6.65 -8.50 17.02
C GLY A 77 -6.71 -8.51 15.50
N LEU A 78 -7.78 -9.06 14.95
CA LEU A 78 -8.03 -9.14 13.51
C LEU A 78 -9.31 -8.38 13.17
N LEU A 79 -9.32 -7.79 11.99
CA LEU A 79 -10.53 -7.32 11.33
C LEU A 79 -11.13 -8.48 10.55
N GLN A 80 -12.43 -8.42 10.25
CA GLN A 80 -13.04 -9.40 9.36
C GLN A 80 -13.85 -8.71 8.27
N VAL A 81 -13.63 -9.12 7.03
CA VAL A 81 -14.44 -8.71 5.86
C VAL A 81 -14.99 -9.97 5.22
N GLY A 82 -16.32 -10.07 5.13
CA GLY A 82 -16.97 -11.32 4.74
C GLY A 82 -16.60 -12.45 5.71
N LYS A 83 -15.99 -13.52 5.20
CA LYS A 83 -15.54 -14.68 6.02
C LYS A 83 -14.04 -14.66 6.36
N ALA A 84 -13.28 -13.72 5.81
CA ALA A 84 -11.83 -13.71 5.96
C ALA A 84 -11.39 -12.80 7.11
N PRO A 85 -10.71 -13.32 8.14
CA PRO A 85 -10.01 -12.48 9.11
C PRO A 85 -8.73 -11.92 8.47
N THR A 86 -8.42 -10.65 8.73
CA THR A 86 -7.29 -9.92 8.15
C THR A 86 -6.77 -8.85 9.10
N THR A 87 -5.48 -8.55 9.01
CA THR A 87 -4.84 -7.44 9.73
C THR A 87 -4.94 -6.11 8.97
N GLU A 88 -5.29 -6.13 7.68
CA GLU A 88 -5.45 -4.94 6.85
C GLU A 88 -6.62 -5.08 5.87
N VAL A 89 -7.39 -4.01 5.71
CA VAL A 89 -8.55 -3.95 4.80
C VAL A 89 -8.40 -2.76 3.86
N ALA A 90 -8.45 -2.99 2.55
CA ALA A 90 -8.75 -1.94 1.58
C ALA A 90 -10.22 -1.57 1.72
N LEU A 91 -10.50 -0.30 2.03
CA LEU A 91 -11.86 0.16 2.22
C LEU A 91 -12.54 0.50 0.90
N ALA A 92 -13.75 -0.01 0.72
CA ALA A 92 -14.65 0.31 -0.38
C ALA A 92 -16.03 0.68 0.16
N VAL A 93 -16.75 1.56 -0.55
CA VAL A 93 -18.13 1.92 -0.20
C VAL A 93 -19.02 0.67 -0.21
N GLY A 94 -19.89 0.55 0.79
CA GLY A 94 -20.77 -0.59 1.03
C GLY A 94 -20.10 -1.76 1.76
N GLN A 95 -18.79 -1.73 1.96
CA GLN A 95 -18.07 -2.80 2.64
C GLN A 95 -18.41 -2.84 4.14
N VAL A 96 -18.59 -4.05 4.66
CA VAL A 96 -18.83 -4.28 6.08
C VAL A 96 -17.55 -4.85 6.70
N VAL A 97 -17.02 -4.15 7.71
CA VAL A 97 -15.84 -4.54 8.47
C VAL A 97 -16.26 -4.90 9.88
N ARG A 98 -15.99 -6.13 10.31
CA ARG A 98 -16.23 -6.60 11.67
C ARG A 98 -14.98 -6.39 12.52
N LEU A 99 -15.18 -5.79 13.69
CA LEU A 99 -14.15 -5.62 14.73
C LEU A 99 -14.26 -6.72 15.81
N ALA A 100 -15.46 -7.28 15.96
CA ALA A 100 -15.77 -8.41 16.82
C ALA A 100 -16.95 -9.20 16.19
N PRO A 101 -17.26 -10.42 16.65
CA PRO A 101 -18.30 -11.27 16.04
C PRO A 101 -19.63 -10.54 15.77
N ASP A 102 -20.11 -9.74 16.72
CA ASP A 102 -21.38 -9.00 16.61
C ASP A 102 -21.21 -7.48 16.47
N LEU A 103 -19.99 -7.02 16.15
CA LEU A 103 -19.71 -5.60 15.98
C LEU A 103 -19.17 -5.34 14.58
N ALA A 104 -20.06 -4.85 13.72
CA ALA A 104 -19.80 -4.56 12.32
C ALA A 104 -19.94 -3.06 12.04
N LEU A 105 -19.00 -2.51 11.26
CA LEU A 105 -19.02 -1.16 10.75
C LEU A 105 -19.25 -1.21 9.24
N THR A 106 -20.15 -0.37 8.72
CA THR A 106 -20.38 -0.25 7.28
C THR A 106 -19.68 0.98 6.75
N VAL A 107 -18.90 0.84 5.69
CA VAL A 107 -18.29 1.97 4.98
C VAL A 107 -19.38 2.63 4.13
N GLN A 108 -19.91 3.77 4.56
CA GLN A 108 -20.97 4.47 3.84
C GLN A 108 -20.43 5.37 2.73
N ALA A 109 -19.32 6.07 2.99
CA ALA A 109 -18.71 6.97 2.02
C ALA A 109 -17.20 7.02 2.20
N ILE A 110 -16.50 7.31 1.11
CA ILE A 110 -15.06 7.56 1.09
C ILE A 110 -14.84 8.89 0.38
N ALA A 111 -14.22 9.84 1.07
CA ALA A 111 -13.80 11.11 0.50
C ALA A 111 -12.27 11.08 0.36
N LEU A 112 -11.79 11.06 -0.88
CA LEU A 112 -10.37 11.15 -1.21
C LEU A 112 -10.02 12.58 -1.64
N PRO A 113 -8.75 13.00 -1.56
CA PRO A 113 -8.35 14.29 -2.11
C PRO A 113 -8.57 14.30 -3.63
N GLU A 114 -8.79 15.48 -4.22
CA GLU A 114 -9.00 15.62 -5.67
C GLU A 114 -7.74 15.31 -6.48
N SER A 115 -6.56 15.36 -5.86
CA SER A 115 -5.27 15.07 -6.49
C SER A 115 -4.27 14.45 -5.52
N LEU A 116 -3.38 13.58 -6.03
CA LEU A 116 -2.19 13.11 -5.32
C LEU A 116 -1.01 14.01 -5.67
N LEU A 117 -0.03 14.11 -4.78
CA LEU A 117 1.25 14.71 -5.13
C LEU A 117 2.09 13.72 -5.94
N ALA A 118 2.75 14.23 -6.97
CA ALA A 118 3.77 13.53 -7.72
C ALA A 118 5.03 14.38 -7.81
N VAL A 119 6.18 13.72 -7.82
CA VAL A 119 7.49 14.35 -7.85
C VAL A 119 8.19 13.98 -9.15
N ALA A 120 8.73 14.97 -9.84
CA ALA A 120 9.54 14.79 -11.03
C ALA A 120 10.93 15.41 -10.82
N LEU A 121 11.97 14.62 -11.07
CA LEU A 121 13.33 15.14 -11.25
C LEU A 121 13.55 15.58 -12.69
N PRO A 122 14.55 16.44 -12.97
CA PRO A 122 14.83 16.91 -14.33
C PRO A 122 15.12 15.72 -15.25
N GLY A 123 14.39 15.65 -16.37
CA GLY A 123 14.53 14.56 -17.34
C GLY A 123 13.89 13.23 -16.94
N GLN A 124 13.17 13.16 -15.81
CA GLN A 124 12.44 11.97 -15.38
C GLN A 124 10.92 12.18 -15.48
N ALA A 125 10.19 11.08 -15.68
CA ALA A 125 8.74 11.09 -15.60
C ALA A 125 8.28 11.38 -14.15
N PRO A 126 7.15 12.08 -13.94
CA PRO A 126 6.60 12.26 -12.61
C PRO A 126 6.28 10.93 -11.93
N GLN A 127 6.72 10.78 -10.68
CA GLN A 127 6.46 9.63 -9.83
C GLN A 127 5.41 10.00 -8.77
N GLU A 128 4.31 9.25 -8.74
CA GLU A 128 3.26 9.40 -7.72
C GLU A 128 3.81 9.07 -6.32
N LEU A 129 3.47 9.93 -5.34
CA LEU A 129 3.77 9.69 -3.94
C LEU A 129 2.70 8.79 -3.32
N SER A 130 2.87 7.47 -3.51
CA SER A 130 1.93 6.44 -3.06
C SER A 130 2.34 5.70 -1.79
N SER A 131 3.62 5.70 -1.42
CA SER A 131 4.12 5.19 -0.14
C SER A 131 3.99 6.26 0.95
N PRO A 132 3.94 5.92 2.26
CA PRO A 132 3.89 6.92 3.32
C PRO A 132 5.22 7.67 3.53
N VAL A 133 6.34 7.10 3.05
CA VAL A 133 7.68 7.65 3.16
C VAL A 133 8.43 7.41 1.86
N TYR A 134 9.19 8.41 1.43
CA TYR A 134 10.15 8.35 0.34
C TYR A 134 11.49 8.94 0.75
N SER A 135 12.55 8.38 0.17
CA SER A 135 13.91 8.89 0.24
C SER A 135 14.41 9.25 -1.15
N LEU A 136 14.94 10.46 -1.28
CA LEU A 136 15.66 10.91 -2.46
C LEU A 136 17.15 10.59 -2.27
N LEU A 137 17.65 9.62 -3.02
CA LEU A 137 19.03 9.19 -2.96
C LEU A 137 19.96 10.20 -3.67
N HIS A 138 21.25 10.13 -3.35
CA HIS A 138 22.28 11.02 -3.90
C HIS A 138 22.42 10.99 -5.43
N ASP A 139 22.04 9.88 -6.06
CA ASP A 139 22.02 9.72 -7.52
C ASP A 139 20.74 10.26 -8.17
N GLY A 140 19.83 10.83 -7.37
CA GLY A 140 18.54 11.34 -7.81
C GLY A 140 17.44 10.29 -7.92
N ALA A 141 17.66 9.05 -7.48
CA ALA A 141 16.60 8.05 -7.43
C ALA A 141 15.63 8.31 -6.27
N LEU A 142 14.32 8.21 -6.52
CA LEU A 142 13.29 8.35 -5.50
C LEU A 142 12.72 6.98 -5.10
N VAL A 143 13.03 6.52 -3.89
CA VAL A 143 12.63 5.19 -3.40
C VAL A 143 11.57 5.29 -2.30
N GLY A 144 10.56 4.41 -2.34
CA GLY A 144 9.43 4.41 -1.39
C GLY A 144 9.74 3.71 -0.06
N ARG A 145 10.82 4.12 0.61
CA ARG A 145 11.22 3.66 1.95
C ARG A 145 12.12 4.72 2.61
N TYR A 146 12.36 4.58 3.90
CA TYR A 146 13.32 5.41 4.62
C TYR A 146 14.75 4.89 4.39
N GLU A 147 15.62 5.75 3.88
CA GLU A 147 17.06 5.54 3.77
C GLU A 147 17.78 6.63 4.60
N PRO A 148 18.53 6.26 5.65
CA PRO A 148 19.15 7.24 6.56
C PRO A 148 20.05 8.26 5.84
N ASP A 149 20.84 7.79 4.88
CA ASP A 149 21.82 8.58 4.15
C ASP A 149 21.22 9.17 2.85
N ALA A 150 19.91 9.37 2.79
CA ALA A 150 19.27 10.03 1.64
C ALA A 150 19.57 11.53 1.63
N SER A 151 19.66 12.13 0.44
CA SER A 151 19.78 13.58 0.28
C SER A 151 18.53 14.33 0.77
N ALA A 152 17.37 13.67 0.74
CA ALA A 152 16.15 14.17 1.36
C ALA A 152 15.14 13.08 1.69
N HIS A 153 14.19 13.43 2.55
CA HIS A 153 13.05 12.60 2.93
C HIS A 153 11.74 13.34 2.64
N LEU A 154 10.77 12.60 2.12
CA LEU A 154 9.40 13.05 1.95
C LEU A 154 8.50 12.07 2.72
N TRP A 155 7.53 12.55 3.47
CA TRP A 155 6.61 11.66 4.19
C TRP A 155 5.22 12.27 4.34
N SER A 156 4.21 11.41 4.39
CA SER A 156 2.84 11.81 4.66
C SER A 156 2.55 11.86 6.15
N THR A 157 1.82 12.87 6.59
CA THR A 157 1.18 12.98 7.90
C THR A 157 -0.35 13.00 7.72
N SER A 158 -1.09 13.14 8.82
CA SER A 158 -2.55 13.37 8.76
C SER A 158 -2.92 14.72 8.14
N GLU A 159 -2.00 15.69 8.13
CA GLU A 159 -2.22 17.07 7.67
C GLU A 159 -1.74 17.31 6.24
N GLY A 160 -0.91 16.42 5.71
CA GLY A 160 -0.40 16.52 4.34
C GLY A 160 0.98 15.89 4.19
N TRP A 161 1.65 16.24 3.09
CA TRP A 161 3.02 15.81 2.85
C TRP A 161 4.02 16.78 3.45
N MET A 162 5.09 16.23 3.97
CA MET A 162 6.23 16.93 4.52
C MET A 162 7.47 16.56 3.73
N VAL A 163 8.44 17.47 3.70
CA VAL A 163 9.73 17.29 3.07
C VAL A 163 10.84 17.86 3.92
N ARG A 164 11.99 17.19 3.93
CA ARG A 164 13.20 17.64 4.62
C ARG A 164 14.42 17.24 3.83
N ALA A 165 15.29 18.20 3.50
CA ALA A 165 16.63 17.93 3.00
C ALA A 165 17.52 17.38 4.15
N ALA A 166 18.58 16.63 3.84
CA ALA A 166 19.41 15.92 4.82
C ALA A 166 19.83 16.75 6.07
N ALA A 167 20.09 18.05 5.91
CA ALA A 167 20.48 18.97 6.99
C ALA A 167 19.49 20.13 7.22
N GLY A 168 18.24 19.99 6.77
CA GLY A 168 17.20 21.03 6.88
C GLY A 168 16.14 20.71 7.93
N GLU A 169 15.30 21.71 8.22
CA GLU A 169 14.08 21.52 9.00
C GLU A 169 12.96 20.92 8.12
N PRO A 170 12.05 20.10 8.68
CA PRO A 170 10.82 19.70 8.00
C PRO A 170 10.00 20.91 7.55
N SER A 171 9.47 20.85 6.33
CA SER A 171 8.52 21.83 5.79
C SER A 171 7.40 21.14 5.02
N PRO A 172 6.23 21.77 4.85
CA PRO A 172 5.16 21.23 4.03
C PRO A 172 5.60 21.08 2.57
N LEU A 173 5.32 19.92 1.97
CA LEU A 173 5.48 19.68 0.55
C LEU A 173 4.18 20.04 -0.16
N GLN A 174 4.26 21.02 -1.06
CA GLN A 174 3.13 21.54 -1.83
C GLN A 174 3.44 21.49 -3.32
N VAL A 175 2.45 21.74 -4.18
CA VAL A 175 2.70 21.90 -5.63
C VAL A 175 3.66 23.06 -5.86
N GLY A 176 4.69 22.84 -6.67
CA GLY A 176 5.74 23.83 -6.92
C GLY A 176 7.11 23.19 -7.11
N THR A 177 8.15 24.02 -7.16
CA THR A 177 9.53 23.57 -7.32
C THR A 177 10.26 23.64 -5.98
N PHE A 178 10.97 22.56 -5.64
CA PHE A 178 11.73 22.45 -4.40
C PHE A 178 13.19 22.13 -4.72
N THR A 179 14.11 22.75 -3.97
CA THR A 179 15.54 22.43 -4.05
C THR A 179 15.94 21.72 -2.77
N LEU A 180 16.36 20.45 -2.91
CA LEU A 180 16.75 19.58 -1.81
C LEU A 180 18.20 19.15 -2.00
N GLY A 181 19.13 19.90 -1.39
CA GLY A 181 20.56 19.71 -1.61
C GLY A 181 20.93 19.97 -3.09
N PRO A 182 21.56 19.01 -3.79
CA PRO A 182 21.93 19.18 -5.19
C PRO A 182 20.77 18.92 -6.16
N HIS A 183 19.62 18.44 -5.69
CA HIS A 183 18.49 18.08 -6.54
C HIS A 183 17.44 19.18 -6.56
N THR A 184 16.95 19.52 -7.75
CA THR A 184 15.74 20.32 -7.93
C THR A 184 14.63 19.39 -8.37
N LEU A 185 13.50 19.41 -7.67
CA LEU A 185 12.35 18.59 -7.99
C LEU A 185 11.12 19.45 -8.23
N THR A 186 10.27 18.99 -9.13
CA THR A 186 8.96 19.59 -9.39
C THR A 186 7.89 18.72 -8.77
N VAL A 187 7.09 19.31 -7.89
CA VAL A 187 5.92 18.70 -7.28
C VAL A 187 4.70 19.16 -8.07
N SER A 188 3.88 18.21 -8.49
CA SER A 188 2.64 18.46 -9.21
C SER A 188 1.48 17.70 -8.57
N GLY A 189 0.27 18.25 -8.69
CA GLY A 189 -0.95 17.53 -8.36
C GLY A 189 -1.38 16.68 -9.54
N ILE A 190 -1.51 15.36 -9.35
CA ILE A 190 -2.11 14.45 -10.32
C ILE A 190 -3.57 14.23 -9.93
N PRO A 191 -4.55 14.62 -10.76
CA PRO A 191 -5.96 14.43 -10.47
C PRO A 191 -6.28 12.97 -10.12
N LEU A 192 -7.04 12.77 -9.05
CA LEU A 192 -7.65 11.49 -8.69
C LEU A 192 -8.89 11.16 -9.54
N ALA A 193 -9.34 12.08 -10.39
CA ALA A 193 -10.62 12.06 -11.09
C ALA A 193 -10.93 10.72 -11.79
N ALA A 194 -11.57 9.81 -11.04
CA ALA A 194 -12.52 8.75 -11.43
C ALA A 194 -12.84 7.78 -10.26
N ALA A 195 -12.69 8.16 -8.98
CA ALA A 195 -12.95 7.24 -7.85
C ALA A 195 -14.43 7.10 -7.44
N ALA A 196 -15.36 7.78 -8.10
CA ALA A 196 -16.78 7.79 -7.72
C ALA A 196 -17.71 7.02 -8.66
N VAL A 197 -17.23 6.45 -9.78
CA VAL A 197 -18.05 5.58 -10.63
C VAL A 197 -17.18 4.45 -11.19
N ASN A 198 -17.47 3.24 -10.74
CA ASN A 198 -16.91 1.92 -11.09
C ASN A 198 -15.67 1.42 -10.29
N PRO A 199 -15.74 0.18 -9.74
CA PRO A 199 -14.63 -0.46 -9.06
C PRO A 199 -13.67 -1.04 -10.09
N THR A 200 -12.65 -0.28 -10.54
CA THR A 200 -11.43 -0.84 -11.15
C THR A 200 -10.45 0.28 -11.47
N LEU A 201 -9.16 0.03 -11.17
CA LEU A 201 -7.96 0.37 -11.97
C LEU A 201 -6.77 0.75 -11.08
N PHE A 202 -6.12 -0.29 -10.56
CA PHE A 202 -4.70 -0.22 -10.23
C PHE A 202 -3.94 -0.02 -11.56
N SER A 203 -3.32 1.16 -11.73
CA SER A 203 -2.25 1.47 -12.69
C SER A 203 -2.35 0.85 -14.10
N GLY A 204 -3.11 1.44 -15.03
CA GLY A 204 -2.85 1.51 -16.49
C GLY A 204 -2.48 0.23 -17.31
N ARG A 205 -2.42 -0.94 -16.70
CA ARG A 205 -2.20 -2.27 -17.27
C ARG A 205 -3.16 -3.19 -16.54
N PHE A 206 -4.17 -3.64 -17.27
CA PHE A 206 -4.97 -4.77 -16.82
C PHE A 206 -4.05 -6.00 -16.83
N PHE A 207 -3.71 -6.52 -15.66
CA PHE A 207 -3.11 -7.83 -15.55
C PHE A 207 -4.25 -8.85 -15.66
N ALA A 208 -4.20 -9.69 -16.69
CA ALA A 208 -5.16 -10.77 -16.82
C ALA A 208 -5.00 -11.75 -15.64
N PRO A 209 -6.08 -12.41 -15.20
CA PRO A 209 -6.02 -13.36 -14.10
C PRO A 209 -4.96 -14.43 -14.33
N VAL A 210 -4.22 -14.74 -13.28
CA VAL A 210 -3.17 -15.77 -13.32
C VAL A 210 -3.71 -17.10 -12.85
N ARG A 211 -3.31 -18.17 -13.54
CA ARG A 211 -3.48 -19.53 -13.06
C ARG A 211 -2.12 -20.09 -12.67
N ILE A 212 -2.01 -20.52 -11.43
CA ILE A 212 -0.78 -21.10 -10.88
C ILE A 212 -1.01 -22.59 -10.73
N ILE A 213 -0.21 -23.37 -11.44
CA ILE A 213 -0.26 -24.83 -11.41
C ILE A 213 0.95 -25.33 -10.63
N THR A 214 0.73 -25.90 -9.45
CA THR A 214 1.79 -26.44 -8.60
C THR A 214 1.92 -27.94 -8.79
N ASN A 215 3.17 -28.42 -8.80
CA ASN A 215 3.50 -29.83 -8.83
C ASN A 215 4.83 -30.04 -8.11
N PHE A 216 4.76 -30.50 -6.87
CA PHE A 216 5.90 -30.80 -5.99
C PHE A 216 6.87 -29.63 -5.78
N ASP A 217 7.87 -29.47 -6.65
CA ASP A 217 8.89 -28.41 -6.60
C ASP A 217 8.86 -27.48 -7.84
N ILE A 218 7.86 -27.64 -8.69
CA ILE A 218 7.64 -26.86 -9.91
C ILE A 218 6.31 -26.12 -9.82
N ALA A 219 6.35 -24.80 -10.03
CA ALA A 219 5.17 -23.97 -10.19
C ALA A 219 5.16 -23.34 -11.59
N ARG A 220 4.07 -23.54 -12.33
CA ARG A 220 3.83 -22.91 -13.64
C ARG A 220 2.83 -21.80 -13.50
N ILE A 221 3.08 -20.71 -14.21
CA ILE A 221 2.19 -19.55 -14.21
C ILE A 221 1.65 -19.38 -15.62
N GLU A 222 0.32 -19.44 -15.74
CA GLU A 222 -0.41 -19.25 -16.97
C GLU A 222 -1.25 -17.96 -16.90
N ILE A 223 -1.39 -17.29 -18.04
CA ILE A 223 -2.37 -16.22 -18.25
C ILE A 223 -3.16 -16.56 -19.51
N GLU A 224 -4.49 -16.53 -19.41
CA GLU A 224 -5.39 -16.80 -20.56
C GLU A 224 -5.06 -18.12 -21.29
N GLY A 225 -4.62 -19.14 -20.55
CA GLY A 225 -4.22 -20.45 -21.10
C GLY A 225 -2.83 -20.50 -21.75
N ARG A 226 -2.05 -19.42 -21.71
CA ARG A 226 -0.66 -19.36 -22.16
C ARG A 226 0.29 -19.48 -20.96
N GLU A 227 1.20 -20.44 -20.99
CA GLU A 227 2.30 -20.52 -20.01
C GLU A 227 3.24 -19.30 -20.17
N LEU A 228 3.37 -18.51 -19.12
CA LEU A 228 4.30 -17.38 -19.05
C LEU A 228 5.68 -17.80 -18.57
N CYS A 229 5.71 -18.60 -17.51
CA CYS A 229 6.95 -19.12 -16.97
C CYS A 229 6.73 -20.37 -16.12
N SER A 230 7.83 -21.12 -15.97
CA SER A 230 7.93 -22.26 -15.07
C SER A 230 9.07 -22.02 -14.09
N ILE A 231 8.78 -22.21 -12.81
CA ILE A 231 9.70 -21.95 -11.70
C ILE A 231 9.96 -23.28 -10.98
N SER A 232 11.21 -23.72 -11.00
CA SER A 232 11.67 -24.95 -10.34
C SER A 232 12.73 -24.70 -9.26
N GLY A 233 13.09 -25.76 -8.53
CA GLY A 233 14.08 -25.75 -7.44
C GLY A 233 13.53 -25.04 -6.21
N HIS A 234 14.40 -24.55 -5.31
CA HIS A 234 13.95 -23.90 -4.07
C HIS A 234 13.00 -22.71 -4.31
N ALA A 235 13.17 -21.95 -5.39
CA ALA A 235 12.24 -20.87 -5.75
C ALA A 235 10.85 -21.40 -6.13
N GLY A 236 10.79 -22.53 -6.84
CA GLY A 236 9.55 -23.21 -7.20
C GLY A 236 8.89 -23.84 -5.98
N ARG A 237 9.70 -24.45 -5.10
CA ARG A 237 9.26 -25.01 -3.82
C ARG A 237 8.63 -23.95 -2.92
N ILE A 238 9.25 -22.76 -2.76
CA ILE A 238 8.64 -21.64 -2.04
C ILE A 238 7.25 -21.32 -2.59
N LEU A 239 7.13 -21.21 -3.92
CA LEU A 239 5.84 -20.87 -4.53
C LEU A 239 4.78 -21.97 -4.32
N CYS A 240 5.18 -23.24 -4.36
CA CYS A 240 4.30 -24.37 -4.05
C CYS A 240 3.83 -24.37 -2.59
N GLU A 241 4.74 -24.15 -1.64
CA GLU A 241 4.36 -24.07 -0.21
C GLU A 241 3.41 -22.90 0.06
N LEU A 242 3.68 -21.73 -0.52
CA LEU A 242 2.78 -20.58 -0.38
C LEU A 242 1.40 -20.83 -1.02
N ALA A 243 1.36 -21.58 -2.12
CA ALA A 243 0.13 -21.98 -2.78
C ALA A 243 -0.69 -22.99 -1.96
N ALA A 244 -0.01 -23.88 -1.21
CA ALA A 244 -0.65 -24.83 -0.31
C ALA A 244 -1.23 -24.14 0.94
N VAL A 245 -0.49 -23.20 1.53
CA VAL A 245 -0.92 -22.44 2.72
C VAL A 245 -2.14 -21.57 2.45
N ARG A 246 -2.26 -20.99 1.26
CA ARG A 246 -3.36 -20.08 0.86
C ARG A 246 -3.59 -18.91 1.82
N GLY A 247 -2.50 -18.34 2.32
CA GLY A 247 -2.50 -17.16 3.18
C GLY A 247 -1.09 -16.76 3.65
N PRO A 248 -0.98 -15.70 4.47
CA PRO A 248 0.28 -15.31 5.08
C PRO A 248 0.85 -16.41 5.98
N VAL A 249 2.12 -16.75 5.76
CA VAL A 249 2.87 -17.71 6.57
C VAL A 249 4.22 -17.15 6.95
N ASN A 250 4.66 -17.44 8.17
CA ASN A 250 5.97 -17.02 8.64
C ASN A 250 7.05 -17.68 7.75
N TRP A 251 8.01 -16.89 7.29
CA TRP A 251 9.09 -17.36 6.43
C TRP A 251 9.84 -18.56 7.02
N GLU A 252 9.95 -18.65 8.35
CA GLU A 252 10.63 -19.75 9.05
C GLU A 252 9.92 -21.08 8.87
N ILE A 253 8.58 -21.07 8.79
CA ILE A 253 7.79 -22.29 8.55
C ILE A 253 8.08 -22.81 7.15
N VAL A 254 7.97 -21.94 6.14
CA VAL A 254 8.25 -22.33 4.75
C VAL A 254 9.72 -22.72 4.58
N ALA A 255 10.65 -21.99 5.21
CA ALA A 255 12.07 -22.32 5.14
C ALA A 255 12.37 -23.68 5.79
N GLY A 256 11.74 -24.00 6.92
CA GLY A 256 11.90 -25.30 7.59
C GLY A 256 11.39 -26.47 6.77
N GLU A 257 10.32 -26.29 5.98
CA GLU A 257 9.81 -27.33 5.07
C GLU A 257 10.73 -27.54 3.85
N ILE A 258 11.55 -26.56 3.48
CA ILE A 258 12.42 -26.61 2.30
C ILE A 258 13.84 -27.04 2.65
N TRP A 259 14.35 -26.62 3.80
CA TRP A 259 15.71 -26.88 4.27
C TRP A 259 15.67 -27.53 5.65
N ASP A 260 16.11 -28.79 5.71
CA ASP A 260 16.11 -29.60 6.92
C ASP A 260 17.42 -29.42 7.71
N GLY A 261 17.32 -29.21 9.03
CA GLY A 261 18.47 -29.29 9.96
C GLY A 261 19.40 -28.08 10.05
N ASP A 262 19.09 -26.97 9.39
CA ASP A 262 19.88 -25.72 9.45
C ASP A 262 19.53 -24.87 10.69
N ASP A 263 20.51 -24.16 11.24
CA ASP A 263 20.25 -23.14 12.25
C ASP A 263 19.52 -21.93 11.64
N ARG A 264 18.81 -21.17 12.48
CA ARG A 264 17.97 -20.05 12.04
C ARG A 264 18.70 -19.01 11.16
N HIS A 265 19.99 -18.78 11.39
CA HIS A 265 20.75 -17.82 10.59
C HIS A 265 21.01 -18.36 9.18
N THR A 266 21.38 -19.64 9.08
CA THR A 266 21.57 -20.33 7.80
C THR A 266 20.27 -20.41 7.00
N LEU A 267 19.15 -20.76 7.66
CA LEU A 267 17.82 -20.73 7.06
C LEU A 267 17.48 -19.35 6.50
N ARG A 268 17.81 -18.27 7.22
CA ARG A 268 17.53 -16.91 6.77
C ARG A 268 18.28 -16.55 5.49
N GLN A 269 19.56 -16.87 5.42
CA GLN A 269 20.36 -16.59 4.23
C GLN A 269 19.88 -17.37 3.01
N SER A 270 19.57 -18.66 3.20
CA SER A 270 19.02 -19.53 2.15
C SER A 270 17.66 -19.03 1.66
N TRP A 271 16.79 -18.66 2.60
CA TRP A 271 15.49 -18.04 2.33
C TRP A 271 15.62 -16.76 1.50
N ASP A 272 16.42 -15.79 1.94
CA ASP A 272 16.55 -14.50 1.26
C ASP A 272 17.08 -14.65 -0.17
N ARG A 273 18.02 -15.58 -0.38
CA ARG A 273 18.56 -15.91 -1.71
C ARG A 273 17.50 -16.54 -2.62
N ALA A 274 16.78 -17.54 -2.12
CA ALA A 274 15.76 -18.24 -2.88
C ALA A 274 14.55 -17.34 -3.17
N LEU A 275 14.13 -16.52 -2.21
CA LEU A 275 13.05 -15.54 -2.38
C LEU A 275 13.45 -14.42 -3.35
N GLY A 276 14.70 -13.95 -3.30
CA GLY A 276 15.24 -13.00 -4.28
C GLY A 276 15.21 -13.59 -5.70
N THR A 277 15.56 -14.86 -5.84
CA THR A 277 15.50 -15.61 -7.12
C THR A 277 14.07 -15.75 -7.61
N LEU A 278 13.13 -16.13 -6.73
CA LEU A 278 11.71 -16.20 -7.03
C LEU A 278 11.17 -14.85 -7.53
N ARG A 279 11.41 -13.78 -6.77
CA ARG A 279 10.99 -12.41 -7.16
C ARG A 279 11.62 -11.98 -8.48
N GLY A 280 12.87 -12.34 -8.74
CA GLY A 280 13.52 -12.11 -10.03
C GLY A 280 12.80 -12.80 -11.18
N LYS A 281 12.44 -14.08 -11.02
CA LYS A 281 11.67 -14.86 -12.02
C LYS A 281 10.24 -14.34 -12.23
N LEU A 282 9.66 -13.69 -11.23
CA LEU A 282 8.31 -13.11 -11.28
C LEU A 282 8.27 -11.68 -11.85
N ARG A 283 9.41 -11.04 -12.12
CA ARG A 283 9.48 -9.71 -12.75
C ARG A 283 9.21 -9.79 -14.25
N LEU A 284 8.01 -10.25 -14.62
CA LEU A 284 7.54 -10.28 -16.00
C LEU A 284 6.58 -9.09 -16.26
N PRO A 285 6.65 -8.45 -17.44
CA PRO A 285 5.76 -7.34 -17.80
C PRO A 285 4.26 -7.65 -17.71
N GLU A 286 3.91 -8.92 -17.89
CA GLU A 286 2.54 -9.48 -17.85
C GLU A 286 2.13 -9.98 -16.46
N LEU A 287 3.04 -9.98 -15.48
CA LEU A 287 2.74 -10.36 -14.10
C LEU A 287 2.68 -9.14 -13.18
N ARG A 288 1.73 -9.17 -12.26
CA ARG A 288 1.65 -8.16 -11.21
C ARG A 288 2.86 -8.28 -10.25
N PRO A 289 3.44 -7.15 -9.82
CA PRO A 289 4.66 -7.16 -9.02
C PRO A 289 4.46 -7.63 -7.58
N ASP A 290 3.20 -7.69 -7.11
CA ASP A 290 2.81 -8.03 -5.74
C ASP A 290 2.38 -9.50 -5.56
N LEU A 291 2.56 -10.35 -6.59
CA LEU A 291 2.15 -11.76 -6.54
C LEU A 291 2.76 -12.51 -5.35
N VAL A 292 4.02 -12.21 -4.98
CA VAL A 292 4.66 -12.72 -3.78
C VAL A 292 5.13 -11.56 -2.90
N ARG A 293 4.41 -11.30 -1.81
CA ARG A 293 4.64 -10.13 -0.95
C ARG A 293 4.94 -10.53 0.49
N ALA A 294 5.76 -9.72 1.15
CA ALA A 294 6.05 -9.84 2.57
C ALA A 294 5.32 -8.74 3.34
N ASP A 295 4.87 -9.04 4.55
CA ASP A 295 4.13 -8.11 5.43
C ASP A 295 5.03 -7.17 6.26
N GLY A 296 6.36 -7.33 6.15
CA GLY A 296 7.34 -6.58 6.92
C GLY A 296 7.60 -7.12 8.34
N HIS A 297 6.84 -8.12 8.79
CA HIS A 297 6.98 -8.79 10.08
C HIS A 297 7.46 -10.25 9.95
N GLY A 298 7.92 -10.63 8.75
CA GLY A 298 8.44 -11.95 8.46
C GLY A 298 7.39 -12.93 7.92
N HIS A 299 6.16 -12.50 7.67
CA HIS A 299 5.22 -13.31 6.92
C HIS A 299 5.34 -13.02 5.44
N ILE A 300 5.06 -14.04 4.66
CA ILE A 300 5.03 -14.01 3.21
C ILE A 300 3.77 -14.70 2.73
N GLU A 301 3.21 -14.21 1.63
CA GLU A 301 2.04 -14.82 1.00
C GLU A 301 2.15 -14.81 -0.52
N LEU A 302 1.44 -15.76 -1.12
CA LEU A 302 1.04 -15.71 -2.51
C LEU A 302 -0.26 -14.90 -2.59
N PHE A 303 -0.17 -13.65 -3.03
CA PHE A 303 -1.30 -12.73 -3.05
C PHE A 303 -2.15 -12.95 -4.32
N LEU A 304 -3.32 -13.55 -4.14
CA LEU A 304 -4.31 -13.75 -5.19
C LEU A 304 -5.36 -12.64 -5.19
N GLN A 305 -5.68 -12.13 -6.37
CA GLN A 305 -6.77 -11.23 -6.67
C GLN A 305 -7.98 -12.03 -7.21
N GLN A 306 -9.07 -11.31 -7.46
CA GLN A 306 -10.29 -11.90 -8.00
C GLN A 306 -10.04 -12.48 -9.40
N GLY A 307 -10.37 -13.77 -9.58
CA GLY A 307 -10.23 -14.49 -10.85
C GLY A 307 -8.94 -15.28 -10.98
N ASP A 308 -7.97 -15.11 -10.07
CA ASP A 308 -6.80 -15.98 -10.08
C ASP A 308 -7.12 -17.34 -9.49
N GLU A 309 -6.41 -18.35 -9.98
CA GLU A 309 -6.64 -19.73 -9.60
C GLU A 309 -5.35 -20.41 -9.21
N ILE A 310 -5.41 -21.24 -8.17
CA ILE A 310 -4.36 -22.21 -7.85
C ILE A 310 -4.93 -23.59 -8.13
N GLU A 311 -4.26 -24.31 -9.03
CA GLU A 311 -4.48 -25.71 -9.28
C GLU A 311 -3.30 -26.50 -8.70
N ASP A 312 -3.59 -27.34 -7.72
CA ASP A 312 -2.59 -28.23 -7.16
C ASP A 312 -2.66 -29.60 -7.83
N ARG A 313 -1.53 -30.06 -8.38
CA ARG A 313 -1.41 -31.35 -9.10
C ARG A 313 -0.49 -32.35 -8.39
N GLY A 314 0.01 -32.03 -7.19
CA GLY A 314 0.91 -32.88 -6.43
C GLY A 314 0.59 -32.90 -4.95
#